data_AF-A0A418GK18-F1
#
_entry.id   AF-A0A418GK18-F1
#
_cell.length_a   1.000
_cell.length_b   1.000
_cell.length_c   1.000
_cell.angle_alpha   90.00
_cell.angle_beta   90.00
_cell.angle_gamma   90.00
#
_symmetry.space_group_name_H-M   'P 1'
#
loop_
_entity.id
_entity.type
_entity.pdbx_description
1 polymer ?
#
loop_
_entity_poly.entity_id
_entity_poly.type
_entity_poly.pdbx_seq_one_letter_code
_entity_poly.pdbx_strand_id
1 'polypeptide(L)'
;VDTSPDCSGKNVNPQIVENYRGGDIALGIGDEVLSPVMFPVLHQLLGQTLITTDGKTLLGADDKAGIAEIMTALAVLQQKNIPHGDIRVAFTPDEEVGKGAKHFDVDAFDARWAYTVDGGGVGELEFENFNAASVNIK
;
A
#
# COMPACT_ATOMS: atom_id res chain seq x y z
N VAL A 1 8.24 0.87 -8.85
CA VAL A 1 6.87 0.39 -9.08
C VAL A 1 5.95 1.57 -9.25
N ASP A 2 4.73 1.30 -9.69
CA ASP A 2 3.69 2.26 -10.04
C ASP A 2 2.91 2.80 -8.83
N THR A 3 1.99 3.71 -9.13
CA THR A 3 0.94 4.28 -8.28
C THR A 3 -0.20 4.65 -9.23
N SER A 4 -1.44 4.64 -8.75
CA SER A 4 -2.64 4.92 -9.55
C SER A 4 -2.53 6.16 -10.47
N PRO A 5 -3.10 6.11 -11.69
CA PRO A 5 -3.19 7.26 -12.59
C PRO A 5 -4.23 8.31 -12.15
N ASP A 6 -5.06 8.01 -11.14
CA ASP A 6 -6.20 8.85 -10.73
C ASP A 6 -5.78 10.19 -10.12
N CYS A 7 -4.58 10.27 -9.52
CA CYS A 7 -4.00 11.50 -9.03
C CYS A 7 -2.48 11.48 -9.20
N SER A 8 -1.84 12.66 -9.19
CA SER A 8 -0.40 12.77 -9.45
C SER A 8 0.42 12.01 -8.40
N GLY A 9 1.26 11.06 -8.82
CA GLY A 9 2.32 10.46 -7.99
C GLY A 9 3.67 11.19 -8.07
N LYS A 10 3.73 12.34 -8.75
CA LYS A 10 4.98 13.09 -8.98
C LYS A 10 5.20 14.14 -7.89
N ASN A 11 6.44 14.20 -7.38
CA ASN A 11 6.86 15.17 -6.35
C ASN A 11 5.95 15.16 -5.11
N VAL A 12 5.57 13.96 -4.67
CA VAL A 12 4.82 13.76 -3.42
C VAL A 12 5.55 14.44 -2.27
N ASN A 13 4.81 15.14 -1.43
CA ASN A 13 5.35 15.86 -0.28
C ASN A 13 4.70 15.34 1.02
N PRO A 14 5.27 14.29 1.64
CA PRO A 14 4.68 13.66 2.81
C PRO A 14 4.75 14.57 4.05
N GLN A 15 3.67 14.64 4.80
CA GLN A 15 3.61 15.30 6.11
C GLN A 15 3.57 14.24 7.21
N ILE A 16 4.48 14.33 8.17
CA ILE A 16 4.56 13.43 9.33
C ILE A 16 3.82 14.07 10.50
N VAL A 17 2.73 13.43 10.94
CA VAL A 17 1.92 13.82 12.08
C VAL A 17 2.21 12.85 13.22
N GLU A 18 3.18 13.20 14.05
CA GLU A 18 3.54 12.39 15.22
C GLU A 18 2.45 12.45 16.29
N ASN A 19 2.25 11.34 16.99
CA ASN A 19 1.41 11.27 18.18
C ASN A 19 0.02 11.90 17.93
N TYR A 20 -0.68 11.44 16.89
CA TYR A 20 -1.95 12.00 16.45
C TYR A 20 -2.96 12.15 17.59
N ARG A 21 -3.66 13.29 17.65
CA ARG A 21 -4.51 13.71 18.79
C ARG A 21 -6.01 13.69 18.52
N GLY A 22 -6.45 13.31 17.30
CA GLY A 22 -7.87 13.10 16.99
C GLY A 22 -8.62 14.27 16.40
N GLY A 23 -7.93 15.24 15.81
CA GLY A 23 -8.54 16.38 15.12
C GLY A 23 -8.23 16.40 13.62
N ASP A 24 -8.77 17.38 12.92
CA ASP A 24 -8.51 17.60 11.51
C ASP A 24 -7.01 17.81 11.21
N ILE A 25 -6.54 17.28 10.08
CA ILE A 25 -5.17 17.45 9.58
C ILE A 25 -5.24 18.29 8.30
N ALA A 26 -4.66 19.49 8.33
CA ALA A 26 -4.52 20.31 7.14
C ALA A 26 -3.53 19.67 6.15
N LEU A 27 -3.89 19.64 4.87
CA LEU A 27 -3.07 19.08 3.82
C LEU A 27 -2.35 20.20 3.07
N GLY A 28 -1.07 20.40 3.40
CA GLY A 28 -0.24 21.44 2.81
C GLY A 28 -0.70 22.86 3.17
N ILE A 29 -0.57 23.79 2.22
CA ILE A 29 -1.02 25.18 2.36
C ILE A 29 -2.23 25.35 1.44
N GLY A 30 -3.43 25.27 2.02
CA GLY A 30 -4.70 25.37 1.32
C GLY A 30 -5.87 24.99 2.22
N ASP A 31 -7.01 24.69 1.61
CA ASP A 31 -8.27 24.35 2.30
C ASP A 31 -8.53 22.83 2.35
N GLU A 32 -7.61 22.02 1.82
CA GLU A 32 -7.72 20.56 1.83
C GLU A 32 -7.46 20.01 3.24
N VAL A 33 -8.34 19.12 3.70
CA VAL A 33 -8.32 18.62 5.08
C VAL A 33 -8.63 17.13 5.12
N LEU A 34 -7.79 16.38 5.83
CA LEU A 34 -8.07 15.01 6.25
C LEU A 34 -8.76 15.05 7.62
N SER A 35 -10.07 14.79 7.66
CA SER A 35 -10.90 14.96 8.86
C SER A 35 -11.48 13.63 9.38
N PRO A 36 -11.50 13.39 10.71
CA PRO A 36 -12.21 12.25 11.31
C PRO A 36 -13.73 12.28 11.11
N VAL A 37 -14.31 13.43 10.72
CA VAL A 37 -15.73 13.52 10.32
C VAL A 37 -15.95 12.81 8.99
N MET A 38 -15.02 12.97 8.04
CA MET A 38 -15.08 12.33 6.73
C MET A 38 -14.57 10.88 6.77
N PHE A 39 -13.52 10.63 7.56
CA PHE A 39 -12.90 9.31 7.71
C PHE A 39 -12.88 8.89 9.18
N PRO A 40 -13.97 8.27 9.69
CA PRO A 40 -14.10 7.91 11.10
C PRO A 40 -13.01 6.98 11.64
N VAL A 41 -12.32 6.25 10.75
CA VAL A 41 -11.17 5.39 11.10
C VAL A 41 -10.08 6.14 11.87
N LEU A 42 -9.93 7.45 11.64
CA LEU A 42 -8.96 8.28 12.35
C LEU A 42 -9.18 8.29 13.87
N HIS A 43 -10.40 8.13 14.36
CA HIS A 43 -10.65 8.01 15.80
C HIS A 43 -9.98 6.80 16.45
N GLN A 44 -9.62 5.78 15.66
CA GLN A 44 -8.96 4.56 16.11
C GLN A 44 -7.43 4.69 16.11
N LEU A 45 -6.88 5.75 15.51
CA LEU A 45 -5.45 5.94 15.29
C LEU A 45 -4.81 6.95 16.26
N LEU A 46 -5.49 7.28 17.37
CA LEU A 46 -4.96 8.18 18.39
C LEU A 46 -3.64 7.65 18.96
N GLY A 47 -2.63 8.51 19.09
CA GLY A 47 -1.31 8.12 19.58
C GLY A 47 -0.35 7.63 18.50
N GLN A 48 -0.85 7.29 17.32
CA GLN A 48 -0.01 6.80 16.23
C GLN A 48 0.64 7.95 15.46
N THR A 49 1.66 7.62 14.67
CA THR A 49 2.27 8.53 13.71
C THR A 49 1.57 8.35 12.37
N LEU A 50 0.94 9.41 11.86
CA LEU A 50 0.32 9.39 10.54
C LEU A 50 1.27 10.01 9.52
N ILE A 51 1.26 9.49 8.30
CA ILE A 51 1.98 10.04 7.16
C ILE A 51 0.92 10.38 6.12
N THR A 52 0.84 11.64 5.73
CA THR A 52 -0.20 12.17 4.83
C THR A 52 0.42 12.88 3.64
N THR A 53 -0.38 13.29 2.66
CA THR A 53 0.07 14.12 1.52
C THR A 53 0.06 15.60 1.91
N ASP A 54 0.47 16.47 0.99
CA ASP A 54 0.22 17.92 1.08
C ASP A 54 -1.08 18.35 0.35
N GLY A 55 -1.94 17.39 0.01
CA GLY A 55 -3.22 17.61 -0.66
C GLY A 55 -3.16 17.71 -2.18
N LYS A 56 -1.97 17.72 -2.80
CA LYS A 56 -1.81 17.93 -4.26
C LYS A 56 -1.49 16.68 -5.06
N THR A 57 -1.19 15.59 -4.37
CA THR A 57 -0.70 14.33 -4.95
C THR A 57 -1.32 13.14 -4.23
N LEU A 58 -1.15 11.95 -4.79
CA LEU A 58 -1.21 10.70 -4.03
C LEU A 58 -0.09 10.68 -2.97
N LEU A 59 -0.25 9.82 -1.97
CA LEU A 59 0.84 9.45 -1.06
C LEU A 59 1.71 8.35 -1.69
N GLY A 60 1.06 7.39 -2.34
CA GLY A 60 1.70 6.16 -2.83
C GLY A 60 2.03 5.17 -1.71
N ALA A 61 1.27 5.20 -0.60
CA ALA A 61 1.35 4.12 0.40
C ALA A 61 0.97 2.79 -0.26
N ASP A 62 -0.09 2.82 -1.06
CA ASP A 62 -0.38 1.83 -2.11
C ASP A 62 0.62 2.02 -3.29
N ASP A 63 1.55 1.08 -3.55
CA ASP A 63 2.01 -0.03 -2.68
C ASP A 63 3.46 0.17 -2.18
N LYS A 64 3.91 1.43 -2.05
CA LYS A 64 5.29 1.67 -1.57
C LYS A 64 5.44 1.36 -0.07
N ALA A 65 4.35 1.29 0.69
CA ALA A 65 4.34 0.82 2.06
C ALA A 65 4.65 -0.67 2.13
N GLY A 66 3.95 -1.52 1.35
CA GLY A 66 4.22 -2.95 1.28
C GLY A 66 5.65 -3.26 0.85
N ILE A 67 6.18 -2.52 -0.13
CA ILE A 67 7.60 -2.65 -0.52
C ILE A 67 8.55 -2.35 0.63
N ALA A 68 8.33 -1.24 1.34
CA ALA A 68 9.18 -0.87 2.48
C ALA A 68 9.11 -1.92 3.60
N GLU A 69 7.92 -2.48 3.84
CA GLU A 69 7.68 -3.54 4.83
C GLU A 69 8.38 -4.85 4.44
N ILE A 70 8.25 -5.30 3.19
CA ILE A 70 8.94 -6.49 2.67
C ILE A 70 10.45 -6.34 2.82
N MET A 71 11.01 -5.22 2.37
CA MET A 71 12.46 -4.97 2.47
C MET A 71 12.93 -4.91 3.92
N THR A 72 12.14 -4.33 4.82
CA THR A 72 12.42 -4.29 6.25
C THR A 72 12.37 -5.69 6.88
N ALA A 73 11.39 -6.52 6.52
CA ALA A 73 11.28 -7.88 7.00
C ALA A 73 12.51 -8.72 6.61
N LEU A 74 12.96 -8.62 5.35
CA LEU A 74 14.19 -9.28 4.89
C LEU A 74 15.42 -8.84 5.70
N ALA A 75 15.54 -7.53 5.95
CA ALA A 75 16.64 -6.98 6.75
C ALA A 75 16.61 -7.49 8.20
N VAL A 76 15.43 -7.55 8.82
CA VAL A 76 15.25 -8.03 10.19
C VAL A 76 15.56 -9.53 10.30
N LEU A 77 15.10 -10.34 9.36
CA LEU A 77 15.38 -11.78 9.32
C LEU A 77 16.89 -12.05 9.30
N GLN A 78 17.62 -11.32 8.46
CA GLN A 78 19.08 -11.43 8.37
C GLN A 78 19.78 -10.89 9.62
N GLN A 79 19.44 -9.67 10.05
CA GLN A 79 20.11 -8.99 11.16
C GLN A 79 19.94 -9.76 12.48
N LYS A 80 18.76 -10.34 12.71
CA LYS A 80 18.47 -11.11 13.93
C LYS A 80 18.77 -12.59 13.80
N ASN A 81 19.29 -13.03 12.64
CA ASN A 81 19.57 -14.43 12.33
C ASN A 81 18.37 -15.35 12.64
N ILE A 82 17.17 -14.92 12.25
CA ILE A 82 15.94 -15.66 12.50
C ILE A 82 15.89 -16.84 11.52
N PRO A 83 15.71 -18.09 11.99
CA PRO A 83 15.58 -19.23 11.09
C PRO A 83 14.39 -19.09 10.14
N HIS A 84 14.61 -19.30 8.85
CA HIS A 84 13.59 -19.28 7.80
C HIS A 84 13.94 -20.29 6.70
N GLY A 85 12.93 -20.73 5.94
CA GLY A 85 13.15 -21.43 4.67
C GLY A 85 13.43 -20.43 3.55
N ASP A 86 13.30 -20.87 2.29
CA ASP A 86 13.41 -19.97 1.15
C ASP A 86 12.32 -18.89 1.19
N ILE A 87 12.72 -17.62 1.06
CA ILE A 87 11.82 -16.47 0.95
C ILE A 87 11.93 -15.93 -0.47
N ARG A 88 10.82 -15.99 -1.21
CA ARG A 88 10.71 -15.46 -2.59
C ARG A 88 10.03 -14.09 -2.53
N VAL A 89 10.61 -13.10 -3.21
CA VAL A 89 10.08 -11.73 -3.28
C VAL A 89 10.08 -11.27 -4.73
N ALA A 90 8.98 -10.65 -5.15
CA ALA A 90 8.85 -10.05 -6.46
C ALA A 90 8.15 -8.69 -6.33
N PHE A 91 8.51 -7.75 -7.21
CA PHE A 91 7.88 -6.45 -7.34
C PHE A 91 7.34 -6.33 -8.76
N THR A 92 6.03 -6.23 -8.90
CA THR A 92 5.39 -6.18 -10.22
C THR A 92 5.24 -4.74 -10.71
N PRO A 93 5.27 -4.51 -12.04
CA PRO A 93 4.90 -3.22 -12.63
C PRO A 93 3.46 -3.22 -13.14
N ASP A 94 2.87 -2.04 -13.29
CA ASP A 94 1.57 -1.84 -13.97
C ASP A 94 0.41 -2.62 -13.30
N GLU A 95 0.42 -2.74 -11.98
CA GLU A 95 -0.69 -3.30 -11.20
C GLU A 95 -1.95 -2.48 -11.44
N GLU A 96 -1.82 -1.15 -11.30
CA GLU A 96 -2.90 -0.16 -11.29
C GLU A 96 -3.61 -0.02 -12.65
N VAL A 97 -3.08 -0.68 -13.68
CA VAL A 97 -3.64 -0.74 -15.04
C VAL A 97 -3.93 -2.18 -15.50
N GLY A 98 -3.99 -3.12 -14.53
CA GLY A 98 -4.40 -4.51 -14.72
C GLY A 98 -3.37 -5.40 -15.41
N LYS A 99 -2.07 -5.06 -15.34
CA LYS A 99 -0.99 -5.82 -16.00
C LYS A 99 0.05 -6.39 -15.04
N GLY A 100 -0.03 -6.12 -13.75
CA GLY A 100 0.89 -6.63 -12.71
C GLY A 100 1.20 -8.13 -12.83
N ALA A 101 0.17 -8.95 -13.02
CA ALA A 101 0.33 -10.40 -13.16
C ALA A 101 0.50 -10.91 -14.60
N LYS A 102 0.38 -10.04 -15.62
CA LYS A 102 0.29 -10.45 -17.03
C LYS A 102 1.54 -11.17 -17.54
N HIS A 103 2.70 -10.80 -17.02
CA HIS A 103 4.01 -11.33 -17.40
C HIS A 103 4.74 -11.94 -16.21
N PHE A 104 4.02 -12.34 -15.16
CA PHE A 104 4.61 -12.94 -13.98
C PHE A 104 5.02 -14.39 -14.27
N ASP A 105 6.33 -14.66 -14.23
CA ASP A 105 6.88 -16.01 -14.44
C ASP A 105 6.77 -16.83 -13.15
N VAL A 106 5.69 -17.61 -13.05
CA VAL A 106 5.38 -18.44 -11.87
C VAL A 106 6.41 -19.54 -11.68
N ASP A 107 6.87 -20.16 -12.76
CA ASP A 107 7.84 -21.25 -12.71
C ASP A 107 9.21 -20.74 -12.21
N ALA A 108 9.64 -19.56 -12.66
CA ALA A 108 10.86 -18.93 -12.17
C ALA A 108 10.72 -18.39 -10.73
N PHE A 109 9.53 -17.96 -10.32
CA PHE A 109 9.28 -17.49 -8.97
C PHE A 109 9.35 -18.62 -7.92
N ASP A 110 9.02 -19.85 -8.31
CA ASP A 110 9.24 -21.08 -7.54
C ASP A 110 8.80 -20.97 -6.07
N ALA A 111 7.53 -20.59 -5.88
CA ALA A 111 6.88 -20.53 -4.59
C ALA A 111 5.61 -21.38 -4.60
N ARG A 112 5.36 -22.11 -3.51
CA ARG A 112 4.15 -22.94 -3.35
C ARG A 112 2.88 -22.11 -3.12
N TRP A 113 3.04 -20.92 -2.54
CA TRP A 113 2.03 -19.89 -2.35
C TRP A 113 2.74 -18.55 -2.12
N ALA A 114 1.99 -17.45 -2.23
CA ALA A 114 2.48 -16.10 -1.98
C ALA A 114 1.38 -15.25 -1.34
N TYR A 115 1.76 -14.07 -0.83
CA TYR A 115 0.86 -13.03 -0.34
C TYR A 115 1.26 -11.71 -1.00
N THR A 116 0.29 -10.94 -1.46
CA THR A 116 0.48 -9.53 -1.79
C THR A 116 0.42 -8.75 -0.47
N VAL A 117 1.37 -7.84 -0.25
CA VAL A 117 1.38 -6.95 0.92
C VAL A 117 0.77 -5.62 0.48
N ASP A 118 -0.47 -5.68 0.02
CA ASP A 118 -1.16 -4.62 -0.71
C ASP A 118 -2.59 -4.41 -0.16
N GLY A 119 -2.74 -4.65 1.14
CA GLY A 119 -4.00 -4.43 1.86
C GLY A 119 -4.05 -3.03 2.47
N GLY A 120 -5.11 -2.75 3.23
CA GLY A 120 -5.30 -1.48 3.91
C GLY A 120 -4.99 -1.54 5.40
N GLY A 121 -5.99 -1.87 6.20
CA GLY A 121 -5.93 -1.74 7.66
C GLY A 121 -5.07 -2.81 8.33
N VAL A 122 -4.43 -2.47 9.46
CA VAL A 122 -3.69 -3.47 10.26
C VAL A 122 -4.63 -4.61 10.66
N GLY A 123 -4.26 -5.84 10.27
CA GLY A 123 -5.03 -7.05 10.56
C GLY A 123 -5.98 -7.48 9.43
N GLU A 124 -6.01 -6.75 8.32
CA GLU A 124 -6.79 -7.12 7.13
C GLU A 124 -6.20 -8.35 6.41
N LEU A 125 -7.08 -9.22 5.92
CA LEU A 125 -6.74 -10.39 5.13
C LEU A 125 -7.86 -10.64 4.13
N GLU A 126 -7.51 -10.66 2.85
CA GLU A 126 -8.46 -10.85 1.76
C GLU A 126 -8.09 -12.11 0.96
N PHE A 127 -9.06 -13.00 0.76
CA PHE A 127 -8.91 -14.23 -0.03
C PHE A 127 -10.09 -14.47 -0.99
N GLU A 128 -11.04 -13.54 -1.04
CA GLU A 128 -12.24 -13.59 -1.86
C GLU A 128 -12.30 -12.33 -2.72
N ASN A 129 -12.63 -12.48 -4.00
CA ASN A 129 -12.77 -11.35 -4.93
C ASN A 129 -13.98 -11.56 -5.86
N PHE A 130 -14.43 -10.48 -6.50
CA PHE A 130 -15.51 -10.58 -7.49
C PHE A 130 -15.14 -11.43 -8.71
N ASN A 131 -16.13 -12.14 -9.25
CA ASN A 131 -16.02 -12.68 -10.61
C ASN A 131 -16.40 -11.58 -11.62
N ALA A 132 -15.48 -11.25 -12.53
CA ALA A 132 -15.72 -10.31 -13.62
C ALA A 132 -15.58 -11.04 -14.96
N ALA A 133 -16.72 -11.40 -15.56
CA ALA A 133 -16.79 -12.04 -16.88
C ALA A 133 -17.56 -11.16 -17.86
N SER A 134 -17.11 -11.10 -19.12
CA SER A 134 -17.82 -10.43 -20.20
C SER A 134 -18.16 -11.42 -21.32
N VAL A 135 -19.32 -11.24 -21.96
CA VAL A 135 -19.74 -12.01 -23.13
C VAL A 135 -19.99 -11.05 -24.29
N ASN A 136 -19.37 -11.33 -25.43
CA ASN A 136 -19.64 -10.61 -26.67
C ASN A 136 -20.61 -11.45 -27.50
N ILE A 137 -21.85 -10.97 -27.63
CA ILE A 137 -22.87 -11.58 -28.51
C ILE A 137 -22.74 -10.93 -29.89
N LYS A 138 -22.60 -11.76 -30.92
CA LYS A 138 -22.57 -11.34 -32.34
C LYS A 138 -23.96 -11.33 -32.94
#